data_AF-A0A5Q0M0Q0-F1
#
_entry.id   AF-A0A5Q0M0Q0-F1
#
_cell.length_a   1.000
_cell.length_b   1.000
_cell.length_c   1.000
_cell.angle_alpha   90.00
_cell.angle_beta   90.00
_cell.angle_gamma   90.00
#
_symmetry.space_group_name_H-M   'P 1'
#
loop_
_entity.id
_entity.type
_entity.pdbx_description
1 polymer ?
#
loop_
_entity_poly.entity_id
_entity_poly.type
_entity_poly.pdbx_seq_one_letter_code
_entity_poly.pdbx_strand_id
1 'polypeptide(L)'
;MKKLPEYNVLLPDWQGPETQFDDISEALRAMLNGTITRVAPEDKKQPVHESASTCDSLLAVHPHAIEVGAPSGTGEAVGNGNTYAVFFLGFMGFGAWFLWEGLMSSSAFFLASGSIIFAIGFFPFSFALRMSHLAPRDIPVVFNRKTREVSICVLGRLRFWRFWERVGIDKVITTSWDDLQARSYKIMQLTGEAARDTHVLRLLWGEARNPRKLEGIALIGYLGWYEDAALWRLWEHIRRYMEEGGPAIQPGESLRTSGAGKLPELPPEVIAAAGGPAFSVEEVARLANAAGVAA
;
A
#
# COMPACT_ATOMS: atom_id res chain seq x y z
N MET A 1 22.14 -24.35 14.24
CA MET A 1 20.96 -24.72 13.43
C MET A 1 21.00 -23.90 12.16
N LYS A 2 20.96 -24.52 10.96
CA LYS A 2 20.77 -23.76 9.72
C LYS A 2 19.36 -23.16 9.76
N LYS A 3 19.24 -21.84 9.58
CA LYS A 3 17.93 -21.21 9.37
C LYS A 3 17.32 -21.80 8.09
N LEU A 4 16.00 -21.98 8.06
CA LEU A 4 15.31 -22.38 6.84
C LEU A 4 15.53 -21.29 5.78
N PRO A 5 15.65 -21.64 4.48
CA PRO A 5 15.90 -20.67 3.39
C PRO A 5 14.87 -19.53 3.30
N GLU A 6 13.68 -19.74 3.88
CA GLU A 6 12.59 -18.75 3.93
C GLU A 6 12.86 -17.58 4.89
N TYR A 7 13.78 -17.76 5.84
CA TYR A 7 14.15 -16.76 6.85
C TYR A 7 15.57 -16.24 6.67
N ASN A 8 16.26 -16.65 5.59
CA ASN A 8 17.64 -16.28 5.36
C ASN A 8 17.76 -15.03 4.49
N VAL A 9 17.62 -13.88 5.14
CA VAL A 9 17.92 -12.57 4.56
C VAL A 9 19.43 -12.39 4.47
N LEU A 10 19.95 -12.13 3.27
CA LEU A 10 21.38 -11.97 3.02
C LEU A 10 21.90 -10.58 3.42
N LEU A 11 20.98 -9.64 3.65
CA LEU A 11 21.28 -8.28 4.07
C LEU A 11 21.52 -8.18 5.59
N PRO A 12 22.58 -7.46 6.01
CA PRO A 12 22.84 -7.21 7.42
C PRO A 12 21.80 -6.23 8.00
N ASP A 13 21.61 -6.30 9.32
CA ASP A 13 20.84 -5.28 10.03
C ASP A 13 21.53 -3.91 9.89
N TRP A 14 20.73 -2.89 9.58
CA TRP A 14 21.20 -1.53 9.43
C TRP A 14 21.42 -0.87 10.79
N GLN A 15 22.64 -0.42 11.05
CA GLN A 15 23.00 0.29 12.29
C GLN A 15 23.32 1.77 12.07
N GLY A 16 23.22 2.25 10.83
CA GLY A 16 23.58 3.62 10.45
C GLY A 16 22.40 4.60 10.46
N PRO A 17 22.67 5.91 10.36
CA PRO A 17 21.65 6.90 10.06
C PRO A 17 21.13 6.73 8.62
N GLU A 18 20.15 7.56 8.24
CA GLU A 18 19.80 7.75 6.83
C GLU A 18 21.00 8.30 6.06
N THR A 19 21.48 7.60 5.04
CA THR A 19 22.68 7.99 4.29
C THR A 19 22.40 8.42 2.85
N GLN A 20 21.22 8.13 2.31
CA GLN A 20 20.92 8.39 0.90
C GLN A 20 20.28 9.75 0.67
N PHE A 21 19.43 10.20 1.59
CA PHE A 21 18.69 11.45 1.45
C PHE A 21 19.15 12.46 2.51
N ASP A 22 19.68 13.59 2.05
CA ASP A 22 20.11 14.70 2.91
C ASP A 22 18.93 15.61 3.27
N ASP A 23 17.95 15.69 2.36
CA ASP A 23 16.77 16.53 2.52
C ASP A 23 15.50 15.68 2.47
N ILE A 24 14.81 15.62 3.62
CA ILE A 24 13.54 14.92 3.80
C ILE A 24 12.57 15.92 4.43
N SER A 25 11.50 16.23 3.71
CA SER A 25 10.43 17.10 4.22
C SER A 25 9.78 16.52 5.48
N GLU A 26 9.26 17.37 6.35
CA GLU A 26 8.59 16.93 7.60
C GLU A 26 7.44 15.96 7.33
N ALA A 27 6.67 16.18 6.26
CA ALA A 27 5.58 15.30 5.85
C ALA A 27 6.08 13.88 5.49
N LEU A 28 7.15 13.77 4.70
CA LEU A 28 7.72 12.47 4.34
C LEU A 28 8.43 11.80 5.53
N ARG A 29 9.08 12.59 6.39
CA ARG A 29 9.69 12.09 7.63
C ARG A 29 8.62 11.47 8.55
N ALA A 30 7.46 12.10 8.65
CA ALA A 30 6.31 11.57 9.37
C ALA A 30 5.73 10.29 8.72
N MET A 31 5.85 10.11 7.41
CA MET A 31 5.41 8.87 6.73
C MET A 31 6.38 7.69 6.91
N LEU A 32 7.68 7.95 7.11
CA LEU A 32 8.66 6.90 7.39
C LEU A 32 8.45 6.26 8.77
N ASN A 33 8.00 7.04 9.77
CA ASN A 33 7.57 6.64 11.12
C ASN A 33 8.09 5.27 11.63
N GLY A 34 9.41 5.11 11.75
CA GLY A 34 10.01 3.83 12.15
C GLY A 34 11.53 3.83 12.11
N THR A 35 12.13 2.79 12.66
CA THR A 35 13.57 2.55 12.62
C THR A 35 13.91 1.74 11.37
N ILE A 36 14.92 2.14 10.61
CA ILE A 36 15.41 1.37 9.46
C ILE A 36 15.93 0.03 9.98
N THR A 37 15.47 -1.08 9.39
CA THR A 37 15.93 -2.42 9.75
C THR A 37 16.97 -2.90 8.76
N ARG A 38 16.73 -2.79 7.44
CA ARG A 38 17.67 -3.18 6.38
C ARG A 38 17.49 -2.28 5.16
N VAL A 39 18.57 -2.16 4.37
CA VAL A 39 18.63 -1.33 3.16
C VAL A 39 19.05 -2.21 1.98
N ALA A 40 18.33 -2.11 0.87
CA ALA A 40 18.72 -2.80 -0.35
C ALA A 40 20.07 -2.27 -0.86
N PRO A 41 20.93 -3.11 -1.46
CA PRO A 41 22.17 -2.65 -2.07
C PRO A 41 21.89 -1.71 -3.24
N GLU A 42 22.80 -0.75 -3.48
CA GLU A 42 22.71 0.13 -4.65
C GLU A 42 22.79 -0.67 -5.96
N ASP A 43 23.62 -1.71 -5.98
CA ASP A 43 23.68 -2.68 -7.07
C ASP A 43 22.52 -3.67 -6.96
N LYS A 44 21.48 -3.44 -7.76
CA LYS A 44 20.25 -4.24 -7.81
C LYS A 44 20.46 -5.66 -8.36
N LYS A 45 21.67 -6.03 -8.81
CA LYS A 45 21.98 -7.40 -9.20
C LYS A 45 22.39 -8.27 -8.01
N GLN A 46 22.68 -7.66 -6.86
CA GLN A 46 23.05 -8.42 -5.67
C GLN A 46 21.81 -9.10 -5.06
N PRO A 47 21.91 -10.41 -4.76
CA PRO A 47 20.82 -11.13 -4.12
C PRO A 47 20.62 -10.62 -2.70
N VAL A 48 19.37 -10.39 -2.31
CA VAL A 48 19.01 -9.92 -0.96
C VAL A 48 18.44 -11.02 -0.08
N HIS A 49 18.00 -12.12 -0.69
CA HIS A 49 17.36 -13.25 -0.03
C HIS A 49 17.65 -14.54 -0.81
N GLU A 50 17.74 -15.68 -0.12
CA GLU A 50 17.99 -16.97 -0.77
C GLU A 50 16.81 -17.43 -1.65
N SER A 51 15.59 -17.14 -1.20
CA SER A 51 14.34 -17.46 -1.92
C SER A 51 13.63 -16.21 -2.42
N ALA A 52 12.99 -16.33 -3.59
CA ALA A 52 12.10 -15.33 -4.17
C ALA A 52 10.65 -15.81 -4.06
N SER A 53 9.73 -14.95 -3.65
CA SER A 53 8.30 -15.29 -3.50
C SER A 53 7.47 -14.02 -3.60
N THR A 54 6.28 -14.09 -4.19
CA THR A 54 5.36 -12.95 -4.23
C THR A 54 4.72 -12.67 -2.87
N CYS A 55 4.81 -13.61 -1.92
CA CYS A 55 4.28 -13.50 -0.56
C CYS A 55 2.82 -12.97 -0.54
N ASP A 56 1.96 -13.48 -1.43
CA ASP A 56 0.57 -13.06 -1.58
C ASP A 56 0.42 -11.54 -1.77
N SER A 57 1.37 -10.90 -2.49
CA SER A 57 1.38 -9.46 -2.75
C SER A 57 1.19 -9.09 -4.22
N LEU A 58 1.26 -10.07 -5.13
CA LEU A 58 1.11 -9.88 -6.57
C LEU A 58 -0.37 -9.73 -6.96
N LEU A 59 -0.77 -8.58 -7.49
CA LEU A 59 -2.15 -8.28 -7.85
C LEU A 59 -2.52 -8.75 -9.25
N ALA A 60 -1.62 -8.48 -10.20
CA ALA A 60 -1.84 -8.76 -11.61
C ALA A 60 -0.51 -8.91 -12.35
N VAL A 61 -0.57 -9.57 -13.50
CA VAL A 61 0.57 -9.73 -14.42
C VAL A 61 0.16 -9.22 -15.78
N HIS A 62 1.01 -8.39 -16.37
CA HIS A 62 0.91 -7.87 -17.72
C HIS A 62 2.01 -8.48 -18.61
N PRO A 63 1.95 -8.30 -19.94
CA PRO A 63 3.00 -8.78 -20.84
C PRO A 63 4.42 -8.31 -20.49
N HIS A 64 4.55 -7.08 -19.98
CA HIS A 64 5.84 -6.46 -19.63
C HIS A 64 5.90 -5.92 -18.21
N ALA A 65 4.86 -6.09 -17.39
CA ALA A 65 4.83 -5.56 -16.04
C ALA A 65 4.19 -6.51 -15.03
N ILE A 66 4.51 -6.31 -13.76
CA ILE A 66 3.81 -6.91 -12.62
C ILE A 66 3.23 -5.82 -11.73
N GLU A 67 2.05 -6.07 -11.18
CA GLU A 67 1.43 -5.19 -10.20
C GLU A 67 1.61 -5.76 -8.79
N VAL A 68 2.21 -4.98 -7.89
CA VAL A 68 2.38 -5.35 -6.49
C VAL A 68 1.54 -4.44 -5.62
N GLY A 69 0.75 -5.04 -4.75
CA GLY A 69 -0.13 -4.33 -3.82
C GLY A 69 0.58 -3.88 -2.56
N ALA A 70 -0.09 -3.02 -1.81
CA ALA A 70 0.27 -2.62 -0.46
C ALA A 70 -0.06 -3.72 0.57
N PRO A 71 0.54 -3.67 1.77
CA PRO A 71 0.33 -4.63 2.84
C PRO A 71 -1.13 -4.93 3.16
N SER A 72 -1.48 -6.23 3.12
CA SER A 72 -2.80 -6.78 3.45
C SER A 72 -3.98 -6.22 2.65
N GLY A 73 -3.72 -5.60 1.49
CA GLY A 73 -4.75 -4.88 0.73
C GLY A 73 -5.40 -3.78 1.57
N THR A 74 -4.64 -3.19 2.49
CA THR A 74 -5.04 -2.02 3.26
C THR A 74 -3.99 -0.95 3.04
N GLY A 75 -4.25 0.01 2.16
CA GLY A 75 -3.61 1.32 2.28
C GLY A 75 -3.86 1.84 3.69
N GLU A 76 -2.89 2.56 4.27
CA GLU A 76 -2.91 3.07 5.66
C GLU A 76 -4.23 3.79 6.06
N ALA A 77 -5.03 4.20 5.08
CA ALA A 77 -6.25 4.96 5.24
C ALA A 77 -7.54 4.14 5.54
N VAL A 78 -7.56 2.81 5.40
CA VAL A 78 -8.85 2.04 5.32
C VAL A 78 -9.25 1.32 6.62
N GLY A 79 -8.31 1.08 7.55
CA GLY A 79 -8.51 0.14 8.66
C GLY A 79 -9.58 0.48 9.71
N ASN A 80 -9.91 1.77 9.93
CA ASN A 80 -10.75 2.19 11.07
C ASN A 80 -12.11 2.78 10.69
N GLY A 81 -12.46 2.88 9.40
CA GLY A 81 -13.66 3.56 8.94
C GLY A 81 -14.96 3.02 9.57
N ASN A 82 -15.06 1.71 9.80
CA ASN A 82 -16.27 1.12 10.39
C ASN A 82 -16.47 1.50 11.85
N THR A 83 -15.39 1.54 12.65
CA THR A 83 -15.46 1.96 14.06
C THR A 83 -15.88 3.42 14.17
N TYR A 84 -15.31 4.29 13.32
CA TYR A 84 -15.74 5.69 13.24
C TYR A 84 -17.19 5.81 12.79
N ALA A 85 -17.63 5.02 11.81
CA ALA A 85 -19.02 5.03 11.36
C ALA A 85 -20.00 4.68 12.49
N VAL A 86 -19.73 3.63 13.27
CA VAL A 86 -20.59 3.27 14.42
C VAL A 86 -20.61 4.38 15.47
N PHE A 87 -19.45 4.95 15.81
CA PHE A 87 -19.36 6.04 16.78
C PHE A 87 -20.18 7.27 16.35
N PHE A 88 -20.03 7.70 15.11
CA PHE A 88 -20.75 8.88 14.59
C PHE A 88 -22.23 8.63 14.30
N LEU A 89 -22.63 7.37 14.06
CA LEU A 89 -24.03 6.99 14.03
C LEU A 89 -24.71 7.24 15.39
N GLY A 90 -24.00 7.00 16.49
CA GLY A 90 -24.45 7.35 17.85
C GLY A 90 -24.68 8.86 18.02
N PHE A 91 -23.77 9.69 17.51
CA PHE A 91 -23.93 11.15 17.51
C PHE A 91 -25.15 11.59 16.69
N MET A 92 -25.38 10.99 15.52
CA MET A 92 -26.57 11.27 14.72
C MET A 92 -27.85 10.89 15.47
N GLY A 93 -27.87 9.72 16.12
CA GLY A 93 -29.01 9.28 16.94
C GLY A 93 -29.30 10.24 18.10
N PHE A 94 -28.25 10.71 18.78
CA PHE A 94 -28.39 11.68 19.87
C PHE A 94 -28.86 13.06 19.39
N GLY A 95 -28.36 13.52 18.24
CA GLY A 95 -28.84 14.74 17.59
C GLY A 95 -30.31 14.64 17.17
N ALA A 96 -30.72 13.49 16.61
CA ALA A 96 -32.11 13.23 16.24
C ALA A 96 -33.05 13.21 17.46
N TRP A 97 -32.61 12.64 18.59
CA TRP A 97 -33.34 12.71 19.85
C TRP A 97 -33.56 14.16 20.31
N PHE A 98 -32.52 15.00 20.27
CA PHE A 98 -32.64 16.42 20.61
C PHE A 98 -33.59 17.18 19.67
N LEU A 99 -33.57 16.86 18.37
CA LEU A 99 -34.51 17.44 17.40
C LEU A 99 -35.95 17.04 17.73
N TRP A 100 -36.18 15.78 18.08
CA TRP A 100 -37.50 15.29 18.49
C TRP A 100 -38.00 16.00 19.75
N GLU A 101 -37.17 16.09 20.79
CA GLU A 101 -37.50 16.82 22.01
C GLU A 101 -37.78 18.31 21.74
N GLY A 102 -36.98 18.94 20.86
CA GLY A 102 -37.19 20.33 20.45
C GLY A 102 -38.52 20.53 19.72
N LEU A 103 -38.95 19.57 18.91
CA LEU A 103 -40.24 19.61 18.23
C LEU A 103 -41.40 19.43 19.23
N MET A 104 -41.30 18.46 20.14
CA MET A 104 -42.34 18.18 21.14
C MET A 104 -42.48 19.29 22.18
N SER A 105 -41.37 19.94 22.55
CA SER A 105 -41.35 21.04 23.52
C SER A 105 -41.43 22.44 22.89
N SER A 106 -41.43 22.55 21.56
CA SER A 106 -41.31 23.82 20.82
C SER A 106 -40.10 24.67 21.25
N SER A 107 -39.02 24.02 21.68
CA SER A 107 -37.82 24.68 22.19
C SER A 107 -36.79 24.92 21.09
N ALA A 108 -36.54 26.19 20.78
CA ALA A 108 -35.51 26.59 19.83
C ALA A 108 -34.10 26.12 20.23
N PHE A 109 -33.81 26.02 21.54
CA PHE A 109 -32.53 25.53 22.04
C PHE A 109 -32.31 24.07 21.63
N PHE A 110 -33.28 23.19 21.92
CA PHE A 110 -33.17 21.78 21.56
C PHE A 110 -33.09 21.56 20.05
N LEU A 111 -33.83 22.34 19.26
CA LEU A 111 -33.74 22.30 17.79
C LEU A 111 -32.36 22.72 17.26
N ALA A 112 -31.80 23.82 17.79
CA ALA A 112 -30.47 24.30 17.40
C ALA A 112 -29.37 23.31 17.80
N SER A 113 -29.37 22.85 19.05
CA SER A 113 -28.40 21.87 19.55
C SER A 113 -28.51 20.53 18.82
N GLY A 114 -29.73 20.03 18.59
CA GLY A 114 -29.97 18.81 17.84
C GLY A 114 -29.45 18.88 16.41
N SER A 115 -29.67 20.01 15.72
CA SER A 115 -29.16 20.25 14.37
C SER A 115 -27.62 20.23 14.31
N ILE A 116 -26.96 20.89 15.28
CA ILE A 116 -25.50 20.94 15.35
C ILE A 116 -24.93 19.54 15.64
N ILE A 117 -25.45 18.85 16.65
CA ILE A 117 -25.00 17.50 17.01
C ILE A 117 -25.20 16.52 15.85
N PHE A 118 -26.36 16.60 15.19
CA PHE A 118 -26.66 15.77 14.03
C PHE A 118 -25.67 16.05 12.88
N ALA A 119 -25.37 17.32 12.58
CA ALA A 119 -24.40 17.67 11.55
C ALA A 119 -22.98 17.19 11.90
N ILE A 120 -22.55 17.34 13.16
CA ILE A 120 -21.26 16.85 13.66
C ILE A 120 -21.17 15.31 13.55
N GLY A 121 -22.29 14.59 13.71
CA GLY A 121 -22.34 13.15 13.45
C GLY A 121 -22.33 12.82 11.95
N PHE A 122 -23.14 13.51 11.16
CA PHE A 122 -23.41 13.18 9.76
C PHE A 122 -22.17 13.31 8.86
N PHE A 123 -21.39 14.40 8.99
CA PHE A 123 -20.24 14.61 8.11
C PHE A 123 -19.12 13.56 8.32
N PRO A 124 -18.65 13.30 9.55
CA PRO A 124 -17.65 12.27 9.80
C PRO A 124 -18.19 10.85 9.56
N PHE A 125 -19.48 10.58 9.83
CA PHE A 125 -20.12 9.31 9.47
C PHE A 125 -20.04 9.04 7.97
N SER A 126 -20.44 10.03 7.16
CA SER A 126 -20.42 9.93 5.70
C SER A 126 -18.99 9.76 5.17
N PHE A 127 -18.03 10.47 5.77
CA PHE A 127 -16.61 10.31 5.48
C PHE A 127 -16.10 8.90 5.83
N ALA A 128 -16.45 8.38 7.00
CA ALA A 128 -16.04 7.07 7.47
C ALA A 128 -16.58 5.93 6.60
N LEU A 129 -17.86 6.00 6.21
CA LEU A 129 -18.44 5.05 5.24
C LEU A 129 -17.73 5.09 3.89
N ARG A 130 -17.36 6.29 3.41
CA ARG A 130 -16.62 6.44 2.15
C ARG A 130 -15.25 5.77 2.23
N MET A 131 -14.51 5.96 3.31
CA MET A 131 -13.21 5.32 3.51
C MET A 131 -13.33 3.80 3.62
N SER A 132 -14.40 3.29 4.24
CA SER A 132 -14.64 1.86 4.37
C SER A 132 -15.06 1.16 3.07
N HIS A 133 -15.85 1.83 2.23
CA HIS A 133 -16.59 1.17 1.13
C HIS A 133 -16.33 1.73 -0.28
N LEU A 134 -15.87 2.97 -0.40
CA LEU A 134 -15.72 3.67 -1.70
C LEU A 134 -14.27 4.05 -2.02
N ALA A 135 -13.37 4.04 -1.04
CA ALA A 135 -11.95 4.16 -1.26
C ALA A 135 -11.37 2.82 -1.74
N PRO A 136 -10.46 2.82 -2.73
CA PRO A 136 -9.70 1.65 -3.08
C PRO A 136 -8.97 1.14 -1.84
N ARG A 137 -9.06 -0.17 -1.65
CA ARG A 137 -8.42 -0.82 -0.52
C ARG A 137 -6.91 -0.90 -0.69
N ASP A 138 -6.47 -0.91 -1.93
CA ASP A 138 -5.07 -1.02 -2.28
C ASP A 138 -4.65 0.03 -3.32
N ILE A 139 -3.36 0.34 -3.31
CA ILE A 139 -2.70 1.27 -4.20
C ILE A 139 -1.59 0.49 -4.91
N PRO A 140 -1.83 0.00 -6.14
CA PRO A 140 -0.87 -0.85 -6.83
C PRO A 140 0.37 -0.05 -7.26
N VAL A 141 1.53 -0.72 -7.17
CA VAL A 141 2.79 -0.29 -7.77
C VAL A 141 3.10 -1.21 -8.95
N VAL A 142 3.27 -0.62 -10.12
CA VAL A 142 3.47 -1.35 -11.38
C VAL A 142 4.95 -1.32 -11.76
N PHE A 143 5.57 -2.48 -11.85
CA PHE A 143 6.99 -2.64 -12.21
C PHE A 143 7.10 -3.09 -13.66
N ASN A 144 7.64 -2.24 -14.54
CA ASN A 144 7.79 -2.52 -15.95
C ASN A 144 9.23 -2.90 -16.30
N ARG A 145 9.48 -4.19 -16.60
CA ARG A 145 10.83 -4.66 -16.93
C ARG A 145 11.34 -4.17 -18.28
N LYS A 146 10.44 -3.84 -19.22
CA LYS A 146 10.82 -3.44 -20.58
C LYS A 146 11.30 -1.99 -20.62
N THR A 147 10.61 -1.09 -19.92
CA THR A 147 11.01 0.32 -19.83
C THR A 147 11.93 0.61 -18.65
N ARG A 148 12.08 -0.33 -17.71
CA ARG A 148 12.75 -0.13 -16.41
C ARG A 148 12.14 1.01 -15.60
N GLU A 149 10.83 1.20 -15.71
CA GLU A 149 10.08 2.20 -14.98
C GLU A 149 9.18 1.56 -13.93
N VAL A 150 8.97 2.29 -12.85
CA VAL A 150 8.04 1.92 -11.77
C VAL A 150 6.97 2.99 -11.68
N SER A 151 5.72 2.60 -11.93
CA SER A 151 4.56 3.49 -11.88
C SER A 151 3.85 3.33 -10.54
N ILE A 152 3.82 4.40 -9.76
CA ILE A 152 3.26 4.47 -8.43
C ILE A 152 1.96 5.27 -8.52
N CYS A 153 0.86 4.59 -8.23
CA CYS A 153 -0.46 5.21 -8.29
C CYS A 153 -0.68 6.05 -7.02
N VAL A 154 -1.20 7.27 -7.18
CA VAL A 154 -1.57 8.13 -6.05
C VAL A 154 -3.08 8.35 -6.08
N LEU A 155 -3.74 8.01 -4.98
CA LEU A 155 -5.19 8.20 -4.84
C LEU A 155 -5.53 9.68 -4.86
N GLY A 156 -6.63 10.00 -5.55
CA GLY A 156 -7.16 11.35 -5.59
C GLY A 156 -7.63 11.87 -4.26
N ARG A 157 -7.54 13.20 -4.11
CA ARG A 157 -8.06 13.88 -2.93
C ARG A 157 -9.57 13.67 -2.81
N LEU A 158 -10.01 13.36 -1.59
CA LEU A 158 -11.43 13.23 -1.28
C LEU A 158 -12.15 14.57 -1.49
N ARG A 159 -13.02 14.64 -2.49
CA ARG A 159 -13.86 15.83 -2.74
C ARG A 159 -15.04 15.82 -1.77
N PHE A 160 -15.10 16.83 -0.88
CA PHE A 160 -16.08 16.95 0.21
C PHE A 160 -17.54 16.91 -0.29
N TRP A 161 -17.86 17.63 -1.37
CA TRP A 161 -19.22 17.71 -1.93
C TRP A 161 -19.58 16.58 -2.91
N ARG A 162 -18.62 15.72 -3.28
CA ARG A 162 -18.82 14.58 -4.20
C ARG A 162 -18.59 13.27 -3.45
N PHE A 163 -19.32 13.07 -2.36
CA PHE A 163 -19.13 11.90 -1.48
C PHE A 163 -19.63 10.60 -2.12
N TRP A 164 -20.49 10.67 -3.13
CA TRP A 164 -20.95 9.55 -3.97
C TRP A 164 -19.92 9.08 -5.00
N GLU A 165 -18.84 9.83 -5.23
CA GLU A 165 -17.84 9.45 -6.23
C GLU A 165 -16.77 8.53 -5.67
N ARG A 166 -16.50 7.48 -6.44
CA ARG A 166 -15.39 6.57 -6.20
C ARG A 166 -14.09 7.35 -6.24
N VAL A 167 -13.20 7.02 -5.31
CA VAL A 167 -11.85 7.58 -5.29
C VAL A 167 -11.04 6.79 -6.30
N GLY A 168 -10.64 7.44 -7.40
CA GLY A 168 -9.76 6.85 -8.41
C GLY A 168 -8.30 7.25 -8.20
N ILE A 169 -7.45 6.79 -9.12
CA ILE A 169 -6.09 7.30 -9.27
C ILE A 169 -6.17 8.69 -9.88
N ASP A 170 -5.54 9.67 -9.23
CA ASP A 170 -5.52 11.08 -9.68
C ASP A 170 -4.19 11.45 -10.31
N LYS A 171 -3.11 10.83 -9.82
CA LYS A 171 -1.76 11.01 -10.35
C LYS A 171 -1.02 9.68 -10.38
N VAL A 172 -0.29 9.44 -11.45
CA VAL A 172 0.73 8.39 -11.52
C VAL A 172 2.09 9.05 -11.44
N ILE A 173 2.92 8.59 -10.51
CA ILE A 173 4.32 8.98 -10.42
C ILE A 173 5.12 7.86 -11.06
N THR A 174 5.76 8.15 -12.18
CA THR A 174 6.67 7.21 -12.86
C THR A 174 8.09 7.56 -12.49
N THR A 175 8.81 6.61 -11.91
CA THR A 175 10.22 6.76 -11.54
C THR A 175 11.06 5.65 -12.17
N SER A 176 12.35 5.92 -12.37
CA SER A 176 13.28 4.91 -12.87
C SER A 176 13.48 3.82 -11.81
N TRP A 177 13.47 2.57 -12.26
CA TRP A 177 13.88 1.44 -11.42
C TRP A 177 15.30 1.63 -10.89
N ASP A 178 16.19 2.29 -11.64
CA ASP A 178 17.58 2.50 -11.24
C ASP A 178 17.72 3.51 -10.08
N ASP A 179 16.82 4.48 -9.98
CA ASP A 179 16.81 5.49 -8.90
C ASP A 179 16.02 5.04 -7.66
N LEU A 180 15.18 4.02 -7.82
CA LEU A 180 14.37 3.46 -6.75
C LEU A 180 15.24 2.74 -5.71
N GLN A 181 14.94 2.92 -4.42
CA GLN A 181 15.57 2.18 -3.34
C GLN A 181 14.54 1.53 -2.43
N ALA A 182 14.80 0.29 -2.01
CA ALA A 182 13.92 -0.45 -1.12
C ALA A 182 14.51 -0.58 0.28
N ARG A 183 13.66 -0.41 1.30
CA ARG A 183 14.08 -0.47 2.70
C ARG A 183 13.01 -1.07 3.59
N SER A 184 13.43 -1.87 4.55
CA SER A 184 12.55 -2.30 5.62
C SER A 184 12.61 -1.33 6.80
N TYR A 185 11.45 -1.03 7.36
CA TYR A 185 11.32 -0.24 8.57
C TYR A 185 10.57 -1.04 9.62
N LYS A 186 11.05 -0.95 10.86
CA LYS A 186 10.36 -1.41 12.06
C LYS A 186 9.50 -0.27 12.61
N ILE A 187 8.20 -0.51 12.67
CA ILE A 187 7.20 0.43 13.20
C ILE A 187 6.50 -0.22 14.40
N MET A 188 6.12 0.61 15.38
CA MET A 188 5.29 0.16 16.50
C MET A 188 3.82 0.31 16.10
N GLN A 189 3.12 -0.80 15.93
CA GLN A 189 1.70 -0.81 15.60
C GLN A 189 0.85 -1.08 16.85
N LEU A 190 -0.04 -0.16 17.18
CA LEU A 190 -1.06 -0.35 18.22
C LEU A 190 -2.27 -1.05 17.61
N THR A 191 -2.59 -2.24 18.10
CA THR A 191 -3.68 -3.07 17.55
C THR A 191 -4.88 -3.19 18.48
N GLY A 192 -5.11 -2.17 19.29
CA GLY A 192 -6.18 -2.12 20.29
C GLY A 192 -5.87 -2.92 21.55
N GLU A 193 -5.37 -4.15 21.42
CA GLU A 193 -5.06 -5.04 22.54
C GLU A 193 -3.58 -5.03 22.94
N ALA A 194 -2.69 -4.83 21.97
CA ALA A 194 -1.25 -4.80 22.19
C ALA A 194 -0.54 -3.86 21.22
N ALA A 195 0.56 -3.30 21.70
CA ALA A 195 1.59 -2.68 20.87
C ALA A 195 2.50 -3.79 20.34
N ARG A 196 2.64 -3.89 19.02
CA ARG A 196 3.45 -4.92 18.36
C ARG A 196 4.45 -4.29 17.40
N ASP A 197 5.64 -4.86 17.36
CA ASP A 197 6.64 -4.54 16.36
C ASP A 197 6.22 -5.12 15.00
N THR A 198 6.10 -4.24 14.01
CA THR A 198 5.72 -4.61 12.64
C THR A 198 6.78 -4.10 11.67
N HIS A 199 7.14 -4.91 10.69
CA HIS A 199 8.05 -4.54 9.63
C HIS A 199 7.27 -4.21 8.36
N VAL A 200 7.71 -3.17 7.66
CA VAL A 200 7.12 -2.71 6.40
C VAL A 200 8.20 -2.47 5.35
N LEU A 201 7.89 -2.76 4.09
CA LEU A 201 8.77 -2.49 2.95
C LEU A 201 8.35 -1.20 2.27
N ARG A 202 9.28 -0.25 2.21
CA ARG A 202 9.08 1.03 1.55
C ARG A 202 10.01 1.19 0.37
N LEU A 203 9.46 1.71 -0.71
CA LEU A 203 10.17 2.18 -1.87
C LEU A 203 10.37 3.68 -1.73
N LEU A 204 11.59 4.15 -1.97
CA LEU A 204 11.98 5.55 -1.86
C LEU A 204 12.64 5.98 -3.16
N TRP A 205 12.38 7.22 -3.59
CA TRP A 205 13.05 7.83 -4.74
C TRP A 205 13.28 9.32 -4.51
N GLY A 206 14.37 9.82 -5.08
CA GLY A 206 14.73 11.23 -5.01
C GLY A 206 14.14 12.05 -6.17
N GLU A 207 14.24 13.37 -6.06
CA GLU A 207 13.86 14.27 -7.14
C GLU A 207 14.79 14.12 -8.36
N ALA A 208 14.24 14.18 -9.58
CA ALA A 208 15.03 14.07 -10.81
C ALA A 208 16.18 15.10 -10.92
N ARG A 209 16.04 16.28 -10.31
CA ARG A 209 17.08 17.33 -10.30
C ARG A 209 18.03 17.23 -9.11
N ASN A 210 17.59 16.59 -8.03
CA ASN A 210 18.39 16.40 -6.82
C ASN A 210 18.05 15.03 -6.19
N PRO A 211 18.73 13.95 -6.61
CA PRO A 211 18.47 12.60 -6.10
C PRO A 211 18.66 12.46 -4.58
N ARG A 212 19.39 13.38 -3.94
CA ARG A 212 19.60 13.42 -2.48
C ARG A 212 18.42 14.03 -1.73
N LYS A 213 17.44 14.61 -2.42
CA LYS A 213 16.20 15.12 -1.84
C LYS A 213 15.07 14.11 -2.09
N LEU A 214 14.48 13.59 -1.02
CA LEU A 214 13.43 12.59 -1.12
C LEU A 214 12.16 13.20 -1.73
N GLU A 215 11.72 12.67 -2.87
CA GLU A 215 10.52 13.13 -3.56
C GLU A 215 9.29 12.34 -3.09
N GLY A 216 9.43 11.03 -2.89
CA GLY A 216 8.29 10.21 -2.51
C GLY A 216 8.63 8.86 -1.91
N ILE A 217 7.58 8.27 -1.34
CA ILE A 217 7.59 6.99 -0.64
C ILE A 217 6.39 6.18 -1.12
N ALA A 218 6.57 4.89 -1.37
CA ALA A 218 5.48 3.95 -1.61
C ALA A 218 5.62 2.74 -0.69
N LEU A 219 4.50 2.27 -0.15
CA LEU A 219 4.43 1.11 0.72
C LEU A 219 3.99 -0.10 -0.11
N ILE A 220 4.74 -1.20 -0.08
CA ILE A 220 4.43 -2.42 -0.85
C ILE A 220 4.48 -3.68 0.02
N GLY A 221 3.78 -4.72 -0.41
CA GLY A 221 4.00 -6.08 0.02
C GLY A 221 3.13 -6.56 1.16
N TYR A 222 3.77 -6.95 2.27
CA TYR A 222 3.17 -7.62 3.43
C TYR A 222 3.47 -6.84 4.73
N LEU A 223 2.72 -7.08 5.80
CA LEU A 223 3.05 -6.59 7.15
C LEU A 223 3.83 -7.68 7.89
N GLY A 224 5.15 -7.57 7.94
CA GLY A 224 6.01 -8.54 8.61
C GLY A 224 5.83 -8.50 10.13
N TRP A 225 5.13 -9.46 10.72
CA TRP A 225 5.04 -9.56 12.17
C TRP A 225 6.31 -10.20 12.71
N TYR A 226 6.98 -9.51 13.66
CA TYR A 226 8.23 -9.92 14.30
C TYR A 226 9.48 -9.98 13.39
N GLU A 227 9.34 -10.31 12.11
CA GLU A 227 10.46 -10.45 11.15
C GLU A 227 10.16 -9.78 9.81
N ASP A 228 11.22 -9.45 9.05
CA ASP A 228 11.13 -8.80 7.73
C ASP A 228 11.50 -9.74 6.56
N ALA A 229 11.70 -11.03 6.81
CA ALA A 229 12.15 -11.98 5.78
C ALA A 229 11.19 -12.08 4.58
N ALA A 230 9.86 -12.11 4.85
CA ALA A 230 8.85 -12.10 3.78
C ALA A 230 8.92 -10.83 2.91
N LEU A 231 9.29 -9.69 3.49
CA LEU A 231 9.47 -8.44 2.75
C LEU A 231 10.64 -8.55 1.77
N TRP A 232 11.75 -9.13 2.22
CA TRP A 232 12.93 -9.32 1.38
C TRP A 232 12.77 -10.45 0.36
N ARG A 233 11.94 -11.47 0.63
CA ARG A 233 11.51 -12.47 -0.38
C ARG A 233 10.72 -11.83 -1.51
N LEU A 234 9.81 -10.92 -1.18
CA LEU A 234 9.07 -10.14 -2.17
C LEU A 234 10.02 -9.23 -2.96
N TRP A 235 10.89 -8.50 -2.28
CA TRP A 235 11.88 -7.66 -2.96
C TRP A 235 12.77 -8.49 -3.89
N GLU A 236 13.23 -9.67 -3.46
CA GLU A 236 14.02 -10.58 -4.29
C GLU A 236 13.25 -11.05 -5.53
N HIS A 237 11.95 -11.33 -5.42
CA HIS A 237 11.11 -11.64 -6.58
C HIS A 237 11.03 -10.48 -7.57
N ILE A 238 10.73 -9.26 -7.09
CA ILE A 238 10.68 -8.06 -7.93
C ILE A 238 12.03 -7.80 -8.59
N ARG A 239 13.13 -7.90 -7.82
CA ARG A 239 14.49 -7.72 -8.29
C ARG A 239 14.85 -8.71 -9.40
N ARG A 240 14.60 -10.02 -9.19
CA ARG A 240 14.85 -11.05 -10.23
C ARG A 240 14.00 -10.82 -11.47
N TYR A 241 12.73 -10.40 -11.32
CA TYR A 241 11.86 -10.06 -12.44
C TYR A 241 12.42 -8.87 -13.27
N MET A 242 12.91 -7.82 -12.59
CA MET A 242 13.41 -6.60 -13.23
C MET A 242 14.84 -6.74 -13.79
N GLU A 243 15.71 -7.52 -13.15
CA GLU A 243 17.14 -7.59 -13.49
C GLU A 243 17.56 -8.88 -14.19
N GLU A 244 16.97 -10.01 -13.84
CA GLU A 244 17.45 -11.34 -14.24
C GLU A 244 16.51 -12.03 -15.24
N GLY A 245 15.44 -11.35 -15.65
CA GLY A 245 14.40 -11.96 -16.49
C GLY A 245 13.63 -13.06 -15.76
N GLY A 246 13.57 -13.00 -14.42
CA GLY A 246 12.83 -13.92 -13.58
C GLY A 246 11.34 -14.01 -13.94
N PRO A 247 10.66 -15.08 -13.53
CA PRO A 247 9.26 -15.28 -13.88
C PRO A 247 8.39 -14.20 -13.22
N ALA A 248 7.32 -13.80 -13.91
CA ALA A 248 6.38 -12.79 -13.41
C ALA A 248 5.57 -13.28 -12.18
N ILE A 249 5.51 -14.59 -11.99
CA ILE A 249 4.93 -15.25 -10.81
C ILE A 249 5.77 -16.50 -10.51
N GLN A 250 6.03 -16.80 -9.24
CA GLN A 250 6.83 -17.96 -8.90
C GLN A 250 6.05 -19.27 -9.10
N PRO A 251 6.75 -20.40 -9.31
CA PRO A 251 6.12 -21.71 -9.40
C PRO A 251 5.23 -22.03 -8.20
N GLY A 252 4.00 -22.47 -8.46
CA GLY A 252 3.04 -22.85 -7.42
C GLY A 252 2.37 -21.68 -6.68
N GLU A 253 2.69 -20.43 -7.01
CA GLU A 253 2.02 -19.26 -6.46
C GLU A 253 0.82 -18.83 -7.31
N SER A 254 -0.09 -18.07 -6.71
CA SER A 254 -1.26 -17.47 -7.36
C SER A 254 -1.26 -15.96 -7.20
N LEU A 255 -2.10 -15.27 -7.98
CA LEU A 255 -2.42 -13.88 -7.69
C LEU A 255 -2.99 -13.75 -6.28
N ARG A 256 -2.84 -12.56 -5.71
CA ARG A 256 -3.25 -12.26 -4.36
C ARG A 256 -4.73 -12.51 -4.19
N THR A 257 -5.07 -13.28 -3.16
CA THR A 257 -6.46 -13.58 -2.79
C THR A 257 -6.90 -12.83 -1.53
N SER A 258 -5.95 -12.47 -0.65
CA SER A 258 -6.22 -11.72 0.56
C SER A 258 -6.36 -10.21 0.29
N GLY A 259 -7.13 -9.52 1.14
CA GLY A 259 -7.23 -8.06 1.07
C GLY A 259 -7.80 -7.50 -0.24
N ALA A 260 -8.36 -8.35 -1.11
CA ALA A 260 -8.90 -8.02 -2.42
C ALA A 260 -10.22 -7.24 -2.32
N GLY A 261 -10.16 -6.06 -1.69
CA GLY A 261 -11.13 -5.02 -1.96
C GLY A 261 -11.01 -4.54 -3.41
N LYS A 262 -11.87 -3.62 -3.80
CA LYS A 262 -11.82 -3.06 -5.15
C LYS A 262 -10.48 -2.36 -5.37
N LEU A 263 -9.70 -2.88 -6.33
CA LEU A 263 -8.53 -2.21 -6.87
C LEU A 263 -8.96 -0.97 -7.67
N PRO A 264 -8.14 0.09 -7.68
CA PRO A 264 -8.39 1.20 -8.59
C PRO A 264 -8.14 0.75 -10.04
N GLU A 265 -8.91 1.31 -10.98
CA GLU A 265 -8.63 1.12 -12.40
C GLU A 265 -7.34 1.86 -12.77
N LEU A 266 -6.36 1.14 -13.30
CA LEU A 266 -5.12 1.74 -13.77
C LEU A 266 -5.38 2.67 -14.97
N PRO A 267 -4.67 3.81 -15.05
CA PRO A 267 -4.76 4.69 -16.21
C PRO A 267 -4.34 3.98 -17.51
N PRO A 268 -4.98 4.29 -18.66
CA PRO A 268 -4.68 3.66 -19.94
C PRO A 268 -3.21 3.78 -20.35
N GLU A 269 -2.54 4.88 -20.02
CA GLU A 269 -1.11 5.05 -20.30
C GLU A 269 -0.23 3.99 -19.61
N VAL A 270 -0.55 3.62 -18.36
CA VAL A 270 0.20 2.61 -17.61
C VAL A 270 -0.03 1.23 -18.20
N ILE A 271 -1.28 0.92 -18.57
CA ILE A 271 -1.65 -0.35 -19.22
C ILE A 271 -0.94 -0.48 -20.58
N ALA A 272 -0.90 0.59 -21.37
CA ALA A 272 -0.21 0.62 -22.65
C ALA A 272 1.31 0.41 -22.47
N ALA A 273 1.93 1.10 -21.51
CA ALA A 273 3.34 0.91 -21.18
C ALA A 273 3.65 -0.52 -20.73
N ALA A 274 2.75 -1.14 -19.96
CA ALA A 274 2.83 -2.52 -19.50
C ALA A 274 2.68 -3.57 -20.63
N GLY A 275 2.42 -3.13 -21.86
CA GLY A 275 2.26 -3.99 -23.04
C GLY A 275 0.84 -4.49 -23.27
N GLY A 276 -0.15 -3.98 -22.53
CA GLY A 276 -1.55 -4.35 -22.68
C GLY A 276 -2.24 -4.71 -21.36
N PRO A 277 -3.49 -5.19 -21.43
CA PRO A 277 -4.28 -5.56 -20.26
C PRO A 277 -3.61 -6.68 -19.46
N ALA A 278 -3.98 -6.78 -18.18
CA ALA A 278 -3.55 -7.88 -17.33
C ALA A 278 -4.07 -9.23 -17.87
N PHE A 279 -3.25 -10.27 -17.68
CA PHE A 279 -3.61 -11.65 -17.99
C PHE A 279 -4.77 -12.14 -17.13
N SER A 280 -5.53 -13.11 -17.65
CA SER A 280 -6.57 -13.79 -16.87
C SER A 280 -5.97 -14.63 -15.74
N VAL A 281 -6.77 -14.97 -14.72
CA VAL A 281 -6.31 -15.81 -13.61
C VAL A 281 -5.80 -17.16 -14.11
N GLU A 282 -6.46 -17.74 -15.12
CA GLU A 282 -6.08 -19.01 -15.76
C GLU A 282 -4.77 -18.89 -16.55
N GLU A 283 -4.55 -17.75 -17.22
CA GLU A 283 -3.27 -17.45 -17.88
C GLU A 283 -2.13 -17.35 -16.87
N VAL A 284 -2.34 -16.63 -15.76
CA VAL A 284 -1.34 -16.51 -14.70
C VAL A 284 -1.06 -17.86 -14.04
N ALA A 285 -2.07 -18.68 -13.79
CA ALA A 285 -1.89 -20.04 -13.27
C ALA A 285 -1.08 -20.92 -14.25
N ARG A 286 -1.29 -20.79 -15.56
CA ARG A 286 -0.47 -21.46 -16.57
C ARG A 286 0.98 -20.97 -16.55
N LEU A 287 1.22 -19.67 -16.36
CA LEU A 287 2.57 -19.11 -16.22
C LEU A 287 3.29 -19.65 -14.98
N ALA A 288 2.60 -19.72 -13.83
CA ALA A 288 3.14 -20.29 -12.59
C ALA A 288 3.51 -21.77 -12.78
N ASN A 289 2.64 -22.54 -13.42
CA ASN A 289 2.91 -23.97 -13.70
C ASN A 289 4.07 -24.16 -14.69
N ALA A 290 4.14 -23.33 -15.75
CA ALA A 290 5.22 -23.40 -16.74
C ALA A 290 6.59 -23.05 -16.13
N ALA A 291 6.62 -22.05 -15.24
CA ALA A 291 7.84 -21.68 -14.51
C ALA A 291 8.37 -22.84 -13.64
N GLY A 292 7.48 -23.67 -13.09
CA GLY A 292 7.85 -24.85 -12.28
C GLY A 292 8.39 -26.04 -13.06
N VAL A 293 8.18 -26.07 -14.38
CA VAL A 293 8.72 -27.13 -15.26
C VAL A 293 10.09 -26.73 -15.83
N ALA A 294 10.41 -25.43 -15.84
CA ALA A 294 11.65 -24.88 -16.36
C ALA A 294 12.75 -24.63 -15.30
N ALA A 295 12.43 -24.79 -14.01
CA ALA A 295 13.33 -24.63 -12.87
C ALA A 295 13.86 -25.99 -12.37
#